data_AF-A0AAD9BJM7-F1
#
_entry.id   AF-A0AAD9BJM7-F1
#
_cell.length_a   1.000
_cell.length_b   1.000
_cell.length_c   1.000
_cell.angle_alpha   90.00
_cell.angle_beta   90.00
_cell.angle_gamma   90.00
#
_symmetry.space_group_name_H-M   'P 1'
#
loop_
_entity.id
_entity.type
_entity.pdbx_description
1 polymer ?
#
loop_
_entity_poly.entity_id
_entity_poly.type
_entity_poly.pdbx_seq_one_letter_code
_entity_poly.pdbx_strand_id
1 'polypeptide(L)'
;MSAQQNQLRDLTEDDFSSFSSSYSLPSALQFLEAYSQEDVTVAELQGSSNSLWTISPPSRAYLSQVLYLESFPLTLSWTIQRNLSLGAKAELASGKHVTYLDDQTRLELIQLLNGTRSLPVDSNSKPIEQLYSDGRYKDILLALERSTNQSQEIQDWWIVDQPAASLVPIGGGASLSDRREAGLQLFVFSDKVSPPSLGFLAGYGIMGLYASVFWSSGSLSASSSAGSVRETGELELEEELYAKLIFLYRSPETLIKWTRR
;
A
#
# COMPACT_ATOMS: atom_id res chain seq x y z
N MET A 1 -10.13 12.80 -1.45
CA MET A 1 -10.65 11.72 -0.59
C MET A 1 -9.54 11.29 0.35
N SER A 2 -9.86 10.97 1.59
CA SER A 2 -8.87 10.53 2.59
C SER A 2 -9.52 9.50 3.51
N ALA A 3 -8.85 8.37 3.74
CA ALA A 3 -9.22 7.42 4.78
C ALA A 3 -8.41 7.70 6.05
N GLN A 4 -9.06 7.75 7.20
CA GLN A 4 -8.41 7.83 8.52
C GLN A 4 -8.69 6.56 9.34
N GLN A 5 -8.22 6.49 10.60
CA GLN A 5 -8.27 5.28 11.44
C GLN A 5 -9.61 4.54 11.43
N ASN A 6 -10.75 5.23 11.46
CA ASN A 6 -12.08 4.59 11.46
C ASN A 6 -12.49 3.96 10.12
N GLN A 7 -11.77 4.26 9.05
CA GLN A 7 -11.98 3.78 7.68
C GLN A 7 -10.88 2.80 7.25
N LEU A 8 -9.88 2.59 8.12
CA LEU A 8 -8.86 1.56 7.95
C LEU A 8 -9.31 0.33 8.74
N ARG A 9 -9.43 -0.80 8.05
CA ARG A 9 -9.81 -2.08 8.64
C ARG A 9 -8.66 -3.05 8.53
N ASP A 10 -8.33 -3.66 9.65
CA ASP A 10 -7.45 -4.82 9.66
C ASP A 10 -8.20 -6.05 9.18
N LEU A 11 -7.53 -6.92 8.44
CA LEU A 11 -8.12 -8.15 7.93
C LEU A 11 -8.14 -9.25 8.98
N THR A 12 -9.23 -10.03 9.01
CA THR A 12 -9.27 -11.30 9.74
C THR A 12 -8.69 -12.43 8.91
N GLU A 13 -8.45 -13.58 9.53
CA GLU A 13 -7.78 -14.71 8.88
C GLU A 13 -8.69 -15.34 7.83
N ASP A 14 -9.99 -15.37 8.13
CA ASP A 14 -11.04 -15.79 7.22
C ASP A 14 -11.15 -14.83 6.02
N ASP A 15 -11.01 -13.52 6.25
CA ASP A 15 -11.05 -12.53 5.16
C ASP A 15 -9.82 -12.61 4.27
N PHE A 16 -8.63 -12.79 4.86
CA PHE A 16 -7.39 -12.91 4.10
C PHE A 16 -7.35 -14.22 3.29
N SER A 17 -7.82 -15.34 3.88
CA SER A 17 -7.93 -16.61 3.16
C SER A 17 -8.98 -16.55 2.05
N SER A 18 -10.12 -15.90 2.28
CA SER A 18 -11.15 -15.65 1.25
C SER A 18 -10.59 -14.77 0.12
N PHE A 19 -9.89 -13.69 0.46
CA PHE A 19 -9.22 -12.82 -0.49
C PHE A 19 -8.17 -13.58 -1.30
N SER A 20 -7.29 -14.35 -0.65
CA SER A 20 -6.27 -15.14 -1.33
C SER A 20 -6.89 -16.19 -2.27
N SER A 21 -7.99 -16.84 -1.86
CA SER A 21 -8.72 -17.80 -2.69
C SER A 21 -9.36 -17.19 -3.94
N SER A 22 -9.56 -15.87 -3.97
CA SER A 22 -10.05 -15.16 -5.16
C SER A 22 -9.00 -15.07 -6.27
N TYR A 23 -7.73 -15.32 -5.97
CA TYR A 23 -6.64 -15.35 -6.93
C TYR A 23 -6.25 -16.79 -7.26
N SER A 24 -6.34 -17.15 -8.54
CA SER A 24 -5.94 -18.48 -9.03
C SER A 24 -4.56 -18.49 -9.72
N LEU A 25 -3.92 -17.33 -9.83
CA LEU A 25 -2.68 -17.15 -10.60
C LEU A 25 -1.45 -17.53 -9.76
N PRO A 26 -0.52 -18.35 -10.29
CA PRO A 26 0.68 -18.74 -9.56
C PRO A 26 1.54 -17.56 -9.09
N SER A 27 1.67 -16.50 -9.90
CA SER A 27 2.41 -15.29 -9.54
C SER A 27 1.75 -14.50 -8.41
N ALA A 28 0.41 -14.47 -8.39
CA ALA A 28 -0.36 -13.80 -7.36
C ALA A 28 -0.23 -14.56 -6.03
N LEU A 29 -0.35 -15.89 -6.07
CA LEU A 29 -0.19 -16.74 -4.89
C LEU A 29 1.21 -16.60 -4.28
N GLN A 30 2.27 -16.64 -5.11
CA GLN A 30 3.64 -16.45 -4.63
C GLN A 30 3.85 -15.07 -3.97
N PHE A 31 3.24 -14.02 -4.51
CA PHE A 31 3.29 -12.70 -3.90
C PHE A 31 2.55 -12.67 -2.56
N LEU A 32 1.34 -13.25 -2.50
CA LEU A 32 0.51 -13.28 -1.30
C LEU A 32 1.14 -14.11 -0.16
N GLU A 33 1.91 -15.17 -0.48
CA GLU A 33 2.65 -15.97 0.51
C GLU A 33 3.71 -15.16 1.29
N ALA A 34 4.18 -14.03 0.75
CA ALA A 34 5.14 -13.17 1.43
C ALA A 34 4.52 -12.32 2.56
N TYR A 35 3.18 -12.24 2.62
CA TYR A 35 2.46 -11.39 3.56
C TYR A 35 1.52 -12.21 4.44
N SER A 36 1.39 -11.77 5.68
CA SER A 36 0.35 -12.25 6.61
C SER A 36 -0.82 -11.26 6.69
N GLN A 37 -1.94 -11.68 7.27
CA GLN A 37 -3.10 -10.81 7.50
C GLN A 37 -2.76 -9.49 8.20
N GLU A 38 -1.78 -9.51 9.12
CA GLU A 38 -1.33 -8.33 9.89
C GLU A 38 -0.61 -7.29 9.02
N ASP A 39 -0.12 -7.70 7.85
CA ASP A 39 0.61 -6.84 6.92
C ASP A 39 -0.30 -6.18 5.88
N VAL A 40 -1.58 -6.55 5.86
CA VAL A 40 -2.55 -6.10 4.86
C VAL A 40 -3.67 -5.33 5.53
N THR A 41 -3.77 -4.06 5.17
CA THR A 41 -4.82 -3.16 5.66
C THR A 41 -5.76 -2.81 4.52
N VAL A 42 -7.06 -2.76 4.81
CA VAL A 42 -8.08 -2.31 3.87
C VAL A 42 -8.49 -0.89 4.19
N ALA A 43 -8.31 0.01 3.22
CA ALA A 43 -8.75 1.38 3.31
C ALA A 43 -10.07 1.56 2.54
N GLU A 44 -11.14 1.87 3.27
CA GLU A 44 -12.45 2.21 2.72
C GLU A 44 -12.54 3.72 2.52
N LEU A 45 -12.44 4.17 1.26
CA LEU A 45 -12.61 5.56 0.90
C LEU A 45 -14.06 5.83 0.57
N GLN A 46 -14.64 6.83 1.23
CA GLN A 46 -15.93 7.39 0.81
C GLN A 46 -15.80 7.97 -0.60
N GLY A 47 -16.80 7.72 -1.43
CA GLY A 47 -16.77 8.06 -2.85
C GLY A 47 -16.97 9.54 -3.15
N SER A 48 -17.68 10.25 -2.27
CA SER A 48 -17.87 11.70 -2.43
C SER A 48 -16.59 12.47 -2.14
N SER A 49 -16.26 13.43 -3.00
CA SER A 49 -15.13 14.33 -2.78
C SER A 49 -15.32 15.17 -1.52
N ASN A 50 -14.26 15.26 -0.70
CA ASN A 50 -14.23 16.14 0.49
C ASN A 50 -14.15 17.63 0.15
N SER A 51 -13.96 17.98 -1.13
CA SER A 51 -13.80 19.34 -1.61
C SER A 51 -14.69 19.60 -2.82
N LEU A 52 -15.23 20.82 -2.88
CA LEU A 52 -15.96 21.32 -4.04
C LEU A 52 -15.02 21.48 -5.24
N TRP A 53 -15.58 21.28 -6.44
CA TRP A 53 -14.89 21.43 -7.70
C TRP A 53 -14.99 22.88 -8.20
N THR A 54 -14.02 23.71 -7.82
CA THR A 54 -14.02 25.16 -8.06
C THR A 54 -13.25 25.57 -9.32
N ILE A 55 -13.60 24.99 -10.47
CA ILE A 55 -12.98 25.43 -11.73
C ILE A 55 -13.73 26.60 -12.35
N SER A 56 -13.00 27.52 -12.98
CA SER A 56 -13.63 28.67 -13.64
C SER A 56 -14.45 28.24 -14.86
N PRO A 57 -15.55 28.94 -15.21
CA PRO A 57 -16.30 28.69 -16.44
C PRO A 57 -15.44 28.61 -17.72
N PRO A 58 -14.46 29.51 -17.97
CA PRO A 58 -13.60 29.39 -19.14
C PRO A 58 -12.67 28.16 -19.07
N SER A 59 -12.16 27.80 -17.89
CA SER A 59 -11.36 26.57 -17.72
C SER A 59 -12.19 25.32 -18.01
N ARG A 60 -13.48 25.31 -17.63
CA ARG A 60 -14.41 24.22 -17.92
C ARG A 60 -14.65 24.07 -19.42
N ALA A 61 -14.91 25.19 -20.10
CA ALA A 61 -15.08 25.21 -21.55
C ALA A 61 -13.80 24.73 -22.26
N TYR A 62 -12.64 25.18 -21.82
CA TYR A 62 -11.35 24.73 -22.33
C TYR A 62 -11.15 23.22 -22.13
N LEU A 63 -11.43 22.70 -20.93
CA LEU A 63 -11.32 21.27 -20.64
C LEU A 63 -12.23 20.43 -21.56
N SER A 64 -13.46 20.88 -21.82
CA SER A 64 -14.35 20.21 -22.77
C SER A 64 -13.80 20.18 -24.21
N GLN A 65 -13.09 21.22 -24.64
CA GLN A 65 -12.44 21.27 -25.96
C GLN A 65 -11.22 20.35 -26.03
N VAL A 66 -10.37 20.35 -24.99
CA VAL A 66 -9.18 19.49 -24.92
C VAL A 66 -9.58 18.02 -24.95
N LEU A 67 -10.64 17.63 -24.23
CA LEU A 67 -11.17 16.26 -24.24
C LEU A 67 -11.60 15.79 -25.64
N TYR A 68 -11.94 16.70 -26.54
CA TYR A 68 -12.35 16.38 -27.92
C TYR A 68 -11.16 16.19 -28.87
N LEU A 69 -10.04 16.87 -28.61
CA LEU A 69 -8.95 17.03 -29.59
C LEU A 69 -7.78 16.07 -29.38
N GLU A 70 -7.40 15.78 -28.13
CA GLU A 70 -6.17 15.06 -27.83
C GLU A 70 -6.38 13.91 -26.84
N SER A 71 -5.44 12.96 -26.83
CA SER A 71 -5.40 11.92 -25.80
C SER A 71 -5.29 12.58 -24.43
N PHE A 72 -6.24 12.28 -23.55
CA PHE A 72 -6.34 12.96 -22.27
C PHE A 72 -5.75 12.08 -21.17
N PRO A 73 -4.61 12.46 -20.56
CA PRO A 73 -4.03 11.70 -19.48
C PRO A 73 -4.83 11.92 -18.19
N LEU A 74 -5.35 10.84 -17.61
CA LEU A 74 -5.91 10.82 -16.26
C LEU A 74 -4.81 10.39 -15.28
N THR A 75 -4.61 11.15 -14.22
CA THR A 75 -3.63 10.82 -13.17
C THR A 75 -4.33 10.53 -11.86
N LEU A 76 -4.12 9.32 -11.34
CA LEU A 76 -4.45 8.94 -9.97
C LEU A 76 -3.20 9.11 -9.11
N SER A 77 -3.31 9.74 -7.95
CA SER A 77 -2.22 9.83 -6.98
C SER A 77 -2.68 9.35 -5.60
N TRP A 78 -1.77 8.72 -4.87
CA TRP A 78 -2.00 8.27 -3.51
C TRP A 78 -0.82 8.61 -2.61
N THR A 79 -1.14 8.80 -1.34
CA THR A 79 -0.18 9.10 -0.30
C THR A 79 -0.61 8.34 0.96
N ILE A 80 0.32 7.57 1.51
CA ILE A 80 0.14 6.75 2.72
C ILE A 80 1.08 7.31 3.77
N GLN A 81 0.52 7.67 4.92
CA GLN A 81 1.28 8.12 6.08
C GLN A 81 1.39 6.99 7.10
N ARG A 82 2.62 6.65 7.49
CA ARG A 82 2.94 5.58 8.43
C ARG A 82 3.49 6.16 9.73
N ASN A 83 3.29 5.43 10.82
CA ASN A 83 3.85 5.83 12.11
C ASN A 83 5.35 5.47 12.20
N LEU A 84 6.20 6.48 12.30
CA LEU A 84 7.65 6.33 12.44
C LEU A 84 8.07 5.60 13.72
N SER A 85 7.28 5.67 14.79
CA SER A 85 7.65 5.07 16.08
C SER A 85 7.69 3.53 16.04
N LEU A 86 7.09 2.91 15.01
CA LEU A 86 7.06 1.46 14.80
C LEU A 86 8.21 0.95 13.91
N GLY A 87 9.20 1.80 13.59
CA GLY A 87 10.38 1.40 12.82
C GLY A 87 10.28 1.60 11.31
N ALA A 88 9.31 2.38 10.84
CA ALA A 88 9.20 2.72 9.42
C ALA A 88 10.42 3.55 8.95
N LYS A 89 11.02 3.18 7.82
CA LYS A 89 12.15 3.89 7.20
C LYS A 89 11.77 5.29 6.68
N ALA A 90 10.49 5.48 6.33
CA ALA A 90 9.95 6.75 5.86
C ALA A 90 8.50 6.91 6.36
N GLU A 91 8.15 8.13 6.77
CA GLU A 91 6.80 8.48 7.25
C GLU A 91 5.78 8.48 6.11
N LEU A 92 6.22 8.84 4.90
CA LEU A 92 5.34 9.03 3.77
C LEU A 92 5.75 8.12 2.61
N ALA A 93 4.79 7.35 2.11
CA ALA A 93 4.91 6.62 0.85
C ALA A 93 3.89 7.19 -0.13
N SER A 94 4.34 7.71 -1.27
CA SER A 94 3.46 8.25 -2.30
C SER A 94 3.71 7.58 -3.65
N GLY A 95 2.67 7.57 -4.47
CA GLY A 95 2.72 7.03 -5.82
C GLY A 95 1.73 7.75 -6.72
N LYS A 96 1.95 7.61 -8.03
CA LYS A 96 1.01 8.08 -9.04
C LYS A 96 0.90 7.08 -10.16
N HIS A 97 -0.30 7.00 -10.73
CA HIS A 97 -0.59 6.22 -11.90
C HIS A 97 -1.20 7.14 -12.97
N VAL A 98 -0.75 6.99 -14.21
CA VAL A 98 -1.24 7.76 -15.35
C VAL A 98 -1.84 6.81 -16.37
N THR A 99 -3.08 7.08 -16.75
CA THR A 99 -3.82 6.41 -17.82
C THR A 99 -4.26 7.39 -18.86
N TYR A 100 -4.71 6.87 -20.00
CA TYR A 100 -5.32 7.68 -21.04
C TYR A 100 -6.78 7.26 -21.14
N LEU A 101 -7.66 8.26 -21.27
CA LEU A 101 -9.08 7.99 -21.45
C LEU A 101 -9.34 7.51 -22.88
N ASP A 102 -10.14 6.46 -23.00
CA ASP A 102 -10.63 5.97 -24.28
C ASP A 102 -11.58 6.99 -24.93
N ASP A 103 -11.70 6.91 -26.26
CA ASP A 103 -12.53 7.85 -27.02
C ASP A 103 -13.98 7.90 -26.54
N GLN A 104 -14.56 6.74 -26.23
CA GLN A 104 -15.93 6.64 -25.70
C GLN A 104 -16.04 7.31 -24.31
N THR A 105 -15.14 6.95 -23.39
CA THR A 105 -15.07 7.47 -22.03
C THR A 105 -14.92 8.99 -22.01
N ARG A 106 -14.14 9.57 -22.94
CA ARG A 106 -14.00 11.03 -23.10
C ARG A 106 -15.31 11.68 -23.51
N LEU A 107 -16.04 11.11 -24.47
CA LEU A 107 -17.34 11.63 -24.89
C LEU A 107 -18.36 11.60 -23.75
N GLU A 108 -18.38 10.51 -22.98
CA GLU A 108 -19.24 10.38 -21.79
C GLU A 108 -18.86 11.41 -20.71
N LEU A 109 -17.57 11.65 -20.49
CA LEU A 109 -17.09 12.69 -19.58
C LEU A 109 -17.50 14.10 -20.05
N ILE A 110 -17.44 14.40 -21.36
CA ILE A 110 -17.92 15.67 -21.91
C ILE A 110 -19.43 15.83 -21.67
N GLN A 111 -20.22 14.77 -21.88
CA GLN A 111 -21.66 14.81 -21.61
C GLN A 111 -21.96 15.05 -20.13
N LEU A 112 -21.15 14.46 -19.25
CA LEU A 112 -21.26 14.61 -17.80
C LEU A 112 -20.85 16.04 -17.38
N LEU A 113 -19.84 16.63 -18.00
CA LEU A 113 -19.45 18.04 -17.82
C LEU A 113 -20.48 19.03 -18.34
N ASN A 114 -21.21 18.69 -19.40
CA ASN A 114 -22.30 19.52 -19.93
C ASN A 114 -23.60 19.35 -19.12
N GLY A 115 -23.71 18.28 -18.32
CA GLY A 115 -24.86 18.00 -17.47
C GLY A 115 -25.98 17.27 -18.19
N THR A 116 -25.69 16.73 -19.37
CA THR A 116 -26.61 15.95 -20.20
C THR A 116 -26.69 14.48 -19.78
N ARG A 117 -25.76 13.99 -18.94
CA ARG A 117 -25.70 12.60 -18.46
C ARG A 117 -25.30 12.57 -16.99
N SER A 118 -25.95 11.71 -16.21
CA SER A 118 -25.73 11.49 -14.76
C SER A 118 -25.17 10.09 -14.47
N LEU A 119 -24.69 9.38 -15.50
CA LEU A 119 -24.21 8.00 -15.39
C LEU A 119 -22.69 7.98 -15.22
N PRO A 120 -22.16 7.03 -14.43
CA PRO A 120 -20.75 6.94 -14.14
C PRO A 120 -19.91 6.55 -15.36
N VAL A 121 -18.68 7.07 -15.40
CA VAL A 121 -17.70 6.85 -16.48
C VAL A 121 -16.66 5.81 -16.05
N ASP A 122 -16.42 4.76 -16.85
CA ASP A 122 -15.45 3.68 -16.60
C ASP A 122 -14.03 4.04 -17.06
N SER A 123 -13.00 3.77 -16.23
CA SER A 123 -11.59 3.99 -16.59
C SER A 123 -10.67 2.81 -16.24
N ASN A 124 -9.93 2.32 -17.24
CA ASN A 124 -8.92 1.26 -17.12
C ASN A 124 -7.53 1.82 -16.80
N SER A 125 -6.78 1.14 -15.93
CA SER A 125 -5.38 1.47 -15.57
C SER A 125 -4.44 0.23 -15.70
N LYS A 126 -3.10 0.29 -15.42
CA LYS A 126 -2.16 -0.88 -15.14
C LYS A 126 -1.71 -1.27 -13.67
N PRO A 127 -2.14 -2.41 -13.12
CA PRO A 127 -2.12 -2.74 -11.67
C PRO A 127 -0.77 -3.29 -11.13
N ILE A 128 -0.74 -3.68 -9.85
CA ILE A 128 0.34 -4.52 -9.29
C ILE A 128 0.45 -5.77 -10.16
N GLU A 129 1.53 -5.84 -10.95
CA GLU A 129 1.68 -6.80 -12.06
C GLU A 129 1.54 -8.27 -11.63
N GLN A 130 1.87 -8.55 -10.37
CA GLN A 130 1.83 -9.90 -9.80
C GLN A 130 0.41 -10.37 -9.44
N LEU A 131 -0.45 -9.46 -8.99
CA LEU A 131 -1.84 -9.75 -8.59
C LEU A 131 -2.83 -9.70 -9.77
N TYR A 132 -2.44 -9.06 -10.87
CA TYR A 132 -3.32 -8.81 -12.00
C TYR A 132 -2.54 -9.00 -13.31
N SER A 133 -2.47 -10.25 -13.78
CA SER A 133 -1.75 -10.60 -15.02
C SER A 133 -2.45 -10.12 -16.30
N ASP A 134 -3.73 -9.74 -16.22
CA ASP A 134 -4.50 -9.22 -17.35
C ASP A 134 -4.05 -7.81 -17.77
N GLY A 135 -3.17 -7.17 -17.00
CA GLY A 135 -2.65 -5.84 -17.29
C GLY A 135 -3.68 -4.71 -17.18
N ARG A 136 -4.88 -4.99 -16.66
CA ARG A 136 -5.99 -4.05 -16.49
C ARG A 136 -6.34 -3.90 -15.00
N TYR A 137 -6.46 -2.66 -14.51
CA TYR A 137 -7.08 -2.40 -13.21
C TYR A 137 -8.58 -2.65 -13.30
N LYS A 138 -9.19 -2.68 -12.12
CA LYS A 138 -10.63 -2.60 -11.95
C LYS A 138 -11.15 -1.26 -12.45
N ASP A 139 -12.31 -1.30 -13.10
CA ASP A 139 -13.02 -0.11 -13.55
C ASP A 139 -13.41 0.76 -12.35
N ILE A 140 -13.37 2.07 -12.54
CA ILE A 140 -13.80 3.09 -11.58
C ILE A 140 -14.94 3.85 -12.23
N LEU A 141 -16.00 4.09 -11.47
CA LEU A 141 -17.20 4.80 -11.84
C LEU A 141 -17.10 6.26 -11.39
N LEU A 142 -17.25 7.21 -12.32
CA LEU A 142 -17.13 8.65 -12.02
C LEU A 142 -18.43 9.41 -12.28
N ALA A 143 -18.99 10.08 -11.26
CA ALA A 143 -20.18 10.94 -11.36
C ALA A 143 -19.87 12.38 -10.93
N LEU A 144 -20.59 13.36 -11.50
CA LEU A 144 -20.53 14.77 -11.10
C LEU A 144 -21.89 15.19 -10.58
N GLU A 145 -21.94 15.46 -9.28
CA GLU A 145 -23.12 15.97 -8.61
C GLU A 145 -23.13 17.50 -8.69
N ARG A 146 -24.31 18.09 -8.87
CA ARG A 146 -24.49 19.55 -8.93
C ARG A 146 -25.63 19.97 -8.04
N SER A 147 -25.35 20.89 -7.13
CA SER A 147 -26.37 21.53 -6.29
C SER A 147 -26.49 22.99 -6.63
N THR A 148 -27.73 23.47 -6.70
CA THR A 148 -28.04 24.90 -6.81
C THR A 148 -28.63 25.35 -5.50
N ASN A 149 -27.92 26.22 -4.78
CA ASN A 149 -28.49 26.89 -3.61
C ASN A 149 -29.44 28.02 -4.04
N GLN A 150 -30.26 28.48 -3.09
CA GLN A 150 -31.20 29.60 -3.27
C GLN A 150 -30.51 30.90 -3.76
N SER A 151 -29.18 30.97 -3.68
CA SER A 151 -28.31 32.07 -4.11
C SER A 151 -27.82 32.01 -5.56
N GLN A 152 -28.31 31.08 -6.40
CA GLN A 152 -27.87 30.86 -7.79
C GLN A 152 -26.39 30.42 -7.96
N GLU A 153 -25.68 30.15 -6.87
CA GLU A 153 -24.31 29.62 -6.93
C GLU A 153 -24.37 28.10 -7.18
N ILE A 154 -23.77 27.68 -8.29
CA ILE A 154 -23.68 26.28 -8.69
C ILE A 154 -22.51 25.65 -7.94
N GLN A 155 -22.78 24.64 -7.12
CA GLN A 155 -21.78 23.87 -6.40
C GLN A 155 -21.68 22.49 -7.02
N ASP A 156 -20.51 22.19 -7.58
CA ASP A 156 -20.22 20.91 -8.23
C ASP A 156 -19.23 20.10 -7.37
N TRP A 157 -19.40 18.78 -7.29
CA TRP A 157 -18.40 17.87 -6.71
C TRP A 157 -18.41 16.51 -7.39
N TRP A 158 -17.25 15.84 -7.36
CA TRP A 158 -17.08 14.52 -7.96
C TRP A 158 -17.42 13.42 -6.95
N ILE A 159 -18.05 12.36 -7.46
CA ILE A 159 -18.32 11.10 -6.75
C ILE A 159 -17.59 9.99 -7.50
N VAL A 160 -16.86 9.17 -6.77
CA VAL A 160 -16.09 8.04 -7.28
C VAL A 160 -16.61 6.75 -6.66
N ASP A 161 -16.88 5.74 -7.47
CA ASP A 161 -17.33 4.44 -7.00
C ASP A 161 -16.59 3.30 -7.71
N GLN A 162 -16.69 2.09 -7.18
CA GLN A 162 -16.22 0.86 -7.81
C GLN A 162 -17.41 -0.07 -8.09
N PRO A 163 -17.44 -0.73 -9.25
CA PRO A 163 -18.53 -1.64 -9.61
C PRO A 163 -18.59 -2.79 -8.60
N ALA A 164 -19.80 -3.28 -8.31
CA ALA A 164 -20.01 -4.32 -7.30
C ALA A 164 -19.25 -5.62 -7.60
N ALA A 165 -19.03 -5.94 -8.87
CA ALA A 165 -18.23 -7.10 -9.30
C ALA A 165 -16.73 -7.00 -8.94
N SER A 166 -16.24 -5.78 -8.69
CA SER A 166 -14.85 -5.51 -8.33
C SER A 166 -14.59 -5.55 -6.82
N LEU A 167 -15.62 -5.72 -6.00
CA LEU A 167 -15.48 -5.81 -4.55
C LEU A 167 -15.01 -7.19 -4.11
N VAL A 168 -14.15 -7.21 -3.10
CA VAL A 168 -13.86 -8.43 -2.35
C VAL A 168 -14.79 -8.46 -1.14
N PRO A 169 -15.59 -9.51 -0.93
CA PRO A 169 -16.40 -9.64 0.27
C PRO A 169 -15.49 -9.80 1.48
N ILE A 170 -15.53 -8.85 2.41
CA ILE A 170 -14.84 -8.88 3.70
C ILE A 170 -15.90 -8.96 4.79
N GLY A 171 -15.81 -9.99 5.65
CA GLY A 171 -16.74 -10.27 6.73
C GLY A 171 -18.02 -10.94 6.25
N GLY A 172 -18.30 -12.15 6.74
CA GLY A 172 -19.48 -12.97 6.43
C GLY A 172 -20.84 -12.41 6.91
N GLY A 173 -21.05 -11.10 6.85
CA GLY A 173 -22.18 -10.45 7.51
C GLY A 173 -22.47 -9.03 7.05
N ALA A 174 -22.40 -8.74 5.76
CA ALA A 174 -23.22 -7.70 5.16
C ALA A 174 -23.67 -8.19 3.79
N SER A 175 -24.92 -8.65 3.74
CA SER A 175 -25.67 -8.73 2.50
C SER A 175 -25.38 -7.46 1.68
N LEU A 176 -25.15 -7.62 0.38
CA LEU A 176 -25.11 -6.56 -0.63
C LEU A 176 -26.50 -5.90 -0.73
N SER A 177 -27.03 -5.40 0.39
CA SER A 177 -28.40 -4.95 0.56
C SER A 177 -28.46 -3.42 0.57
N ASP A 178 -28.95 -2.88 -0.54
CA ASP A 178 -29.87 -1.74 -0.67
C ASP A 178 -29.47 -0.33 -0.21
N ARG A 179 -28.33 -0.14 0.46
CA ARG A 179 -27.76 1.20 0.73
C ARG A 179 -26.23 1.17 0.74
N ARG A 180 -25.63 0.70 -0.35
CA ARG A 180 -24.21 0.90 -0.55
C ARG A 180 -23.96 2.36 -0.91
N GLU A 181 -23.28 3.08 -0.03
CA GLU A 181 -22.74 4.40 -0.34
C GLU A 181 -21.58 4.23 -1.34
N ALA A 182 -21.51 5.11 -2.35
CA ALA A 182 -20.43 5.12 -3.31
C ALA A 182 -19.06 5.18 -2.60
N GLY A 183 -18.09 4.40 -3.04
CA GLY A 183 -16.78 4.38 -2.41
C GLY A 183 -15.79 3.38 -2.99
N LEU A 184 -14.51 3.56 -2.66
CA LEU A 184 -13.39 2.74 -3.13
C LEU A 184 -12.81 1.90 -1.99
N GLN A 185 -12.40 0.68 -2.30
CA GLN A 185 -11.74 -0.23 -1.37
C GLN A 185 -10.32 -0.46 -1.85
N LEU A 186 -9.34 -0.04 -1.06
CA LEU A 186 -7.92 -0.20 -1.38
C LEU A 186 -7.30 -1.21 -0.41
N PHE A 187 -6.68 -2.25 -0.98
CA PHE A 187 -5.84 -3.19 -0.23
C PHE A 187 -4.41 -2.65 -0.23
N VAL A 188 -3.86 -2.43 0.97
CA VAL A 188 -2.51 -1.91 1.16
C VAL A 188 -1.66 -2.98 1.80
N PHE A 189 -0.69 -3.49 1.04
CA PHE A 189 0.34 -4.41 1.52
C PHE A 189 1.49 -3.60 2.10
N SER A 190 1.83 -3.88 3.35
CA SER A 190 2.91 -3.20 4.05
C SER A 190 4.08 -4.15 4.27
N ASP A 191 5.23 -3.81 3.72
CA ASP A 191 6.46 -4.59 3.93
C ASP A 191 6.91 -4.51 5.40
N LYS A 192 7.33 -5.66 5.94
CA LYS A 192 7.92 -5.72 7.27
C LYS A 192 9.22 -4.91 7.30
N VAL A 193 9.32 -4.04 8.29
CA VAL A 193 10.52 -3.25 8.56
C VAL A 193 11.22 -3.80 9.79
N SER A 194 12.55 -3.93 9.72
CA SER A 194 13.34 -4.30 10.89
C SER A 194 13.23 -3.19 11.95
N PRO A 195 13.07 -3.50 13.24
CA PRO A 195 13.02 -2.47 14.28
C PRO A 195 14.31 -1.62 14.26
N PRO A 196 14.25 -0.34 14.65
CA PRO A 196 15.41 0.56 14.60
C PRO A 196 16.62 0.03 15.37
N SER A 197 16.36 -0.72 16.45
CA SER A 197 17.36 -1.40 17.27
C SER A 197 18.17 -2.45 16.52
N LEU A 198 17.70 -2.92 15.36
CA LEU A 198 18.35 -3.92 14.51
C LEU A 198 18.98 -3.28 13.25
N GLY A 199 18.84 -1.96 13.07
CA GLY A 199 19.42 -1.21 11.95
C GLY A 199 20.95 -1.26 11.89
N PHE A 200 21.63 -1.54 13.01
CA PHE A 200 23.08 -1.71 13.04
C PHE A 200 23.55 -2.91 12.19
N LEU A 201 22.73 -3.96 12.06
CA LEU A 201 23.04 -5.11 11.20
C LEU A 201 22.96 -4.77 9.72
N ALA A 202 22.08 -3.85 9.34
CA ALA A 202 21.95 -3.39 7.96
C ALA A 202 23.10 -2.43 7.55
N GLY A 203 23.64 -1.65 8.49
CA GLY A 203 24.73 -0.69 8.24
C GLY A 203 26.14 -1.28 8.34
N TYR A 204 26.36 -2.19 9.29
CA TYR A 204 27.67 -2.79 9.55
C TYR A 204 27.79 -4.22 9.02
N GLY A 205 26.67 -4.85 8.69
CA GLY A 205 26.61 -6.27 8.36
C GLY A 205 26.94 -7.16 9.58
N ILE A 206 26.71 -8.45 9.42
CA ILE A 206 27.24 -9.48 10.31
C ILE A 206 28.78 -9.34 10.47
N MET A 207 29.46 -8.82 9.45
CA MET A 207 30.90 -8.51 9.48
C MET A 207 31.32 -7.43 10.49
N GLY A 208 30.52 -6.39 10.71
CA GLY A 208 30.87 -5.38 11.71
C GLY A 208 30.58 -5.82 13.15
N LEU A 209 29.66 -6.77 13.34
CA LEU A 209 29.53 -7.48 14.62
C LEU A 209 30.80 -8.28 14.93
N TYR A 210 31.32 -9.05 13.96
CA TYR A 210 32.60 -9.76 14.10
C TYR A 210 33.74 -8.81 14.47
N ALA A 211 33.85 -7.66 13.80
CA ALA A 211 34.88 -6.67 14.09
C ALA A 211 34.77 -6.08 15.50
N SER A 212 33.55 -5.84 16.02
CA SER A 212 33.35 -5.28 17.36
C SER A 212 33.70 -6.25 18.48
N VAL A 213 33.35 -7.53 18.33
CA VAL A 213 33.70 -8.59 19.29
C VAL A 213 35.20 -8.83 19.26
N PHE A 214 35.78 -8.99 18.07
CA PHE A 214 37.22 -9.18 17.88
C PHE A 214 38.05 -8.01 18.41
N TRP A 215 37.57 -6.77 18.24
CA TRP A 215 38.25 -5.60 18.78
C TRP A 215 38.15 -5.53 20.31
N SER A 216 37.00 -5.91 20.89
CA SER A 216 36.82 -5.92 22.34
C SER A 216 37.64 -7.00 23.04
N SER A 217 37.75 -8.20 22.46
CA SER A 217 38.62 -9.27 22.98
C SER A 217 40.11 -8.98 22.72
N GLY A 218 40.44 -8.42 21.55
CA GLY A 218 41.79 -8.03 21.19
C GLY A 218 42.35 -6.88 22.05
N SER A 219 41.53 -5.92 22.46
CA SER A 219 41.96 -4.79 23.31
C SER A 219 42.25 -5.21 24.75
N LEU A 220 41.60 -6.26 25.27
CA LEU A 220 41.95 -6.81 26.59
C LEU A 220 43.23 -7.65 26.53
N SER A 221 43.48 -8.35 25.42
CA SER A 221 44.70 -9.15 25.24
C SER A 221 45.94 -8.30 24.92
N ALA A 222 45.79 -7.14 24.26
CA ALA A 222 46.92 -6.30 23.86
C ALA A 222 47.67 -5.61 25.02
N SER A 223 47.14 -5.63 26.25
CA SER A 223 47.85 -5.12 27.44
C SER A 223 48.48 -6.22 28.32
N SER A 224 48.27 -7.50 28.02
CA SER A 224 48.97 -8.60 28.68
C SER A 224 49.52 -9.61 27.68
N SER A 225 50.85 -9.61 27.57
CA SER A 225 51.70 -10.61 26.89
C SER A 225 51.57 -10.72 25.37
N ALA A 226 52.54 -10.08 24.70
CA ALA A 226 53.11 -10.60 23.48
C ALA A 226 53.67 -12.02 23.72
N GLY A 227 53.18 -13.00 22.95
CA GLY A 227 53.78 -14.33 22.87
C GLY A 227 52.87 -15.47 23.32
N SER A 228 52.37 -16.21 22.34
CA SER A 228 52.15 -17.66 22.44
C SER A 228 50.95 -18.16 23.26
N VAL A 229 49.72 -17.71 22.98
CA VAL A 229 48.48 -18.52 23.13
C VAL A 229 47.47 -18.04 22.09
N ARG A 230 47.69 -18.39 20.82
CA ARG A 230 46.61 -18.44 19.83
C ARG A 230 46.15 -19.89 19.76
N GLU A 231 44.86 -20.08 19.50
CA GLU A 231 44.20 -21.36 19.19
C GLU A 231 43.94 -22.26 20.41
N THR A 232 42.72 -22.21 20.95
CA THR A 232 41.90 -23.40 21.28
C THR A 232 40.61 -23.03 22.02
N GLY A 233 40.63 -22.03 22.92
CA GLY A 233 39.45 -21.68 23.74
C GLY A 233 38.44 -20.71 23.10
N GLU A 234 38.85 -19.85 22.16
CA GLU A 234 37.94 -18.88 21.51
C GLU A 234 37.14 -19.50 20.36
N LEU A 235 37.61 -20.61 19.77
CA LEU A 235 36.95 -21.25 18.63
C LEU A 235 35.68 -22.00 19.01
N GLU A 236 35.64 -22.65 20.19
CA GLU A 236 34.42 -23.33 20.67
C GLU A 236 33.31 -22.34 21.00
N LEU A 237 33.66 -21.18 21.57
CA LEU A 237 32.71 -20.09 21.82
C LEU A 237 32.22 -19.47 20.51
N GLU A 238 33.08 -19.34 19.51
CA GLU A 238 32.72 -18.86 18.16
C GLU A 238 31.74 -19.83 17.48
N GLU A 239 32.00 -21.14 17.52
CA GLU A 239 31.12 -22.17 16.98
C GLU A 239 29.76 -22.19 17.70
N GLU A 240 29.74 -22.06 19.03
CA GLU A 240 28.50 -21.99 19.80
C GLU A 240 27.68 -20.73 19.48
N LEU A 241 28.33 -19.57 19.38
CA LEU A 241 27.64 -18.32 19.05
C LEU A 241 27.09 -18.37 17.63
N TYR A 242 27.86 -18.93 16.69
CA TYR A 242 27.46 -19.11 15.30
C TYR A 242 26.28 -20.07 15.19
N ALA A 243 26.30 -21.19 15.92
CA ALA A 243 25.18 -22.13 15.98
C ALA A 243 23.91 -21.48 16.56
N LYS A 244 24.04 -20.66 17.61
CA LYS A 244 22.92 -19.91 18.21
C LYS A 244 22.37 -18.84 17.26
N LEU A 245 23.24 -18.15 16.51
CA LEU A 245 22.85 -17.16 15.50
C LEU A 245 22.12 -17.82 14.33
N ILE A 246 22.65 -18.92 13.78
CA ILE A 246 21.96 -19.69 12.74
C ILE A 246 20.60 -20.15 13.26
N PHE A 247 20.54 -20.72 14.47
CA PHE A 247 19.28 -21.19 15.06
C PHE A 247 18.24 -20.07 15.20
N LEU A 248 18.67 -18.88 15.63
CA LEU A 248 17.81 -17.71 15.76
C LEU A 248 17.30 -17.22 14.39
N TYR A 249 18.15 -17.23 13.36
CA TYR A 249 17.78 -16.80 12.00
C TYR A 249 17.02 -17.85 11.18
N ARG A 250 17.10 -19.13 11.55
CA ARG A 250 16.37 -20.22 10.88
C ARG A 250 14.95 -20.42 11.40
N SER A 251 14.60 -19.80 12.53
CA SER A 251 13.28 -19.90 13.14
C SER A 251 12.67 -18.50 13.35
N PRO A 252 11.77 -18.06 12.45
CA PRO A 252 11.09 -16.77 12.54
C PRO A 252 10.35 -16.60 13.88
N GLU A 253 9.77 -17.68 14.40
CA GLU A 253 9.04 -17.68 15.68
C GLU A 253 9.97 -17.42 16.88
N THR A 254 11.19 -17.96 16.84
CA THR A 254 12.19 -17.78 17.90
C THR A 254 12.72 -16.34 17.88
N LEU A 255 12.94 -15.79 16.69
CA LEU A 255 13.35 -14.40 16.48
C LEU A 255 12.30 -13.41 17.00
N ILE A 256 11.01 -13.66 16.73
CA ILE A 256 9.89 -12.83 17.21
C ILE A 256 9.77 -12.90 18.75
N LYS A 257 9.95 -14.06 19.37
CA LYS A 257 9.91 -14.20 20.84
C LYS A 257 11.08 -13.50 21.52
N TRP A 258 12.28 -13.54 20.92
CA TRP A 258 13.47 -12.89 21.45
C TRP A 258 13.43 -11.36 21.35
N THR A 259 12.75 -10.84 20.34
CA THR A 259 12.64 -9.39 20.08
C THR A 259 11.50 -8.69 20.85
N ARG A 260 10.64 -9.45 21.55
CA ARG A 260 9.52 -8.93 22.36
C ARG A 260 9.81 -8.78 23.87
N ARG A 261 11.04 -8.99 24.33
CA ARG A 261 11.49 -8.65 25.70
C ARG A 261 12.17 -7.30 25.71
#